data_AF-A0AAU5UUZ2-F1
#
_entry.id   AF-A0AAU5UUZ2-F1
#
_cell.length_a   1.000
_cell.length_b   1.000
_cell.length_c   1.000
_cell.angle_alpha   90.00
_cell.angle_beta   90.00
_cell.angle_gamma   90.00
#
_symmetry.space_group_name_H-M   'P 1'
#
loop_
_entity.id
_entity.type
_entity.pdbx_description
1 polymer ?
#
loop_
_entity_poly.entity_id
_entity_poly.type
_entity_poly.pdbx_seq_one_letter_code
_entity_poly.pdbx_strand_id
1 'polypeptide(L)'
;MNRAQLAMAYQACEVADLAAEAVTLDDPGEAREQAVRVLAAAQRLMEAADRFADPAEPTDSLQLFAYQHPEEAAADISAWVHRCRGHDCSGADARARG
;
A
#
# COMPACT_ATOMS: atom_id res chain seq x y z
N MET A 1 -10.67 4.49 -11.59
CA MET A 1 -9.24 4.21 -11.84
C MET A 1 -9.14 3.20 -12.97
N ASN A 2 -8.13 3.31 -13.84
CA ASN A 2 -7.80 2.27 -14.82
C ASN A 2 -6.95 1.15 -14.18
N ARG A 3 -6.73 0.04 -14.89
CA ARG A 3 -5.97 -1.13 -14.36
C ARG A 3 -4.56 -0.78 -13.88
N ALA A 4 -3.83 0.04 -14.64
CA ALA A 4 -2.49 0.47 -14.26
C ALA A 4 -2.50 1.33 -12.98
N GLN A 5 -3.49 2.22 -12.82
CA GLN A 5 -3.70 2.98 -11.58
C GLN A 5 -4.03 2.07 -10.40
N LEU A 6 -4.83 1.01 -10.61
CA LEU A 6 -5.15 0.04 -9.56
C LEU A 6 -3.92 -0.77 -9.15
N ALA A 7 -3.13 -1.26 -10.11
CA ALA A 7 -1.89 -1.97 -9.84
C ALA A 7 -0.86 -1.10 -9.07
N MET A 8 -0.69 0.16 -9.50
CA MET A 8 0.14 1.13 -8.80
C MET A 8 -0.37 1.39 -7.37
N ALA A 9 -1.69 1.55 -7.20
CA ALA A 9 -2.28 1.80 -5.89
C ALA A 9 -2.12 0.61 -4.93
N TYR A 10 -2.27 -0.63 -5.40
CA TYR A 10 -2.00 -1.83 -4.59
C TYR A 10 -0.56 -1.85 -4.08
N GLN A 11 0.38 -1.60 -4.98
CA GLN A 11 1.79 -1.59 -4.64
C GLN A 11 2.13 -0.48 -3.65
N ALA A 12 1.46 0.68 -3.75
CA ALA A 12 1.59 1.76 -2.77
C ALA A 12 1.01 1.39 -1.39
N CYS A 13 -0.12 0.67 -1.35
CA CYS A 13 -0.69 0.17 -0.10
C CYS A 13 0.26 -0.82 0.58
N GLU A 14 0.89 -1.74 -0.17
CA GLU A 14 1.87 -2.69 0.38
C GLU A 14 3.08 -1.97 1.00
N VAL A 15 3.62 -0.94 0.31
CA VAL A 15 4.71 -0.13 0.86
C VAL A 15 4.31 0.54 2.18
N ALA A 16 3.10 1.10 2.22
CA ALA A 16 2.60 1.78 3.42
C ALA A 16 2.38 0.81 4.58
N ASP A 17 1.81 -0.37 4.33
CA ASP A 17 1.60 -1.40 5.35
C ASP A 17 2.95 -1.90 5.91
N LEU A 18 3.92 -2.22 5.04
CA LEU A 18 5.27 -2.61 5.45
C LEU A 18 6.01 -1.51 6.23
N ALA A 19 5.82 -0.24 5.83
CA ALA A 19 6.40 0.89 6.53
C ALA A 19 5.77 1.11 7.91
N ALA A 20 4.46 0.89 8.04
CA ALA A 20 3.76 0.98 9.31
C ALA A 20 4.24 -0.09 10.30
N GLU A 21 4.46 -1.32 9.85
CA GLU A 21 5.04 -2.41 10.66
C GLU A 21 6.43 -2.04 11.22
N ALA A 22 7.23 -1.28 10.47
CA ALA A 22 8.57 -0.89 10.89
C ALA A 22 8.57 0.07 12.08
N VAL A 23 7.49 0.83 12.29
CA VAL A 23 7.41 1.87 13.35
C VAL A 23 7.38 1.26 14.75
N THR A 24 6.94 0.01 14.88
CA THR A 24 6.79 -0.67 16.18
C THR A 24 7.94 -1.62 16.51
N LEU A 25 9.01 -1.64 15.72
CA LEU A 25 10.13 -2.57 15.91
C LEU A 25 11.16 -1.98 16.87
N ASP A 26 11.52 -2.76 17.89
CA ASP A 26 12.54 -2.42 18.88
C ASP A 26 13.88 -3.12 18.63
N ASP A 27 13.90 -4.22 17.85
CA ASP A 27 15.11 -4.96 17.51
C ASP A 27 15.79 -4.37 16.24
N PRO A 28 17.08 -4.00 16.29
CA PRO A 28 17.79 -3.45 15.15
C PRO A 28 17.94 -4.41 13.95
N GLY A 29 18.00 -5.71 14.20
CA GLY A 29 18.08 -6.73 13.16
C GLY A 29 16.77 -6.84 12.40
N GLU A 30 15.66 -6.94 13.13
CA GLU A 30 14.30 -6.94 12.57
C GLU A 30 14.01 -5.64 11.82
N ALA A 31 14.41 -4.49 12.38
CA ALA A 31 14.26 -3.20 11.71
C ALA A 31 15.00 -3.15 10.36
N ARG A 32 16.20 -3.73 10.29
CA ARG A 32 16.97 -3.83 9.04
C ARG A 32 16.28 -4.76 8.03
N GLU A 33 15.79 -5.92 8.47
CA GLU A 33 15.06 -6.84 7.59
C GLU A 33 13.79 -6.20 7.05
N GLN A 34 13.03 -5.49 7.89
CA GLN A 34 11.84 -4.78 7.47
C GLN A 34 12.16 -3.64 6.50
N ALA A 35 13.25 -2.89 6.72
CA ALA A 35 13.69 -1.86 5.78
C ALA A 35 14.02 -2.44 4.39
N VAL A 36 14.62 -3.64 4.32
CA VAL A 36 14.87 -4.34 3.05
C VAL A 36 13.56 -4.70 2.35
N ARG A 37 12.55 -5.16 3.08
CA ARG A 37 11.21 -5.46 2.53
C ARG A 37 10.53 -4.21 1.99
N VAL A 38 10.56 -3.11 2.75
CA VAL A 38 10.03 -1.81 2.31
C VAL A 38 10.73 -1.34 1.04
N LEU A 39 12.06 -1.46 0.97
CA LEU A 39 12.82 -1.09 -0.23
C LEU A 39 12.42 -1.94 -1.45
N ALA A 40 12.27 -3.25 -1.29
CA ALA A 40 11.85 -4.13 -2.37
C ALA A 40 10.43 -3.80 -2.86
N ALA A 41 9.49 -3.52 -1.96
CA ALA A 41 8.15 -3.08 -2.32
C ALA A 41 8.14 -1.71 -3.01
N ALA A 42 9.01 -0.78 -2.58
CA ALA A 42 9.16 0.53 -3.21
C ALA A 42 9.75 0.41 -4.62
N GLN A 43 10.66 -0.53 -4.86
CA GLN A 43 11.16 -0.83 -6.21
C GLN A 43 10.03 -1.31 -7.13
N ARG A 44 9.19 -2.23 -6.66
CA ARG A 44 8.01 -2.69 -7.41
C ARG A 44 7.01 -1.57 -7.67
N LEU A 45 6.88 -0.59 -6.75
CA LEU A 45 6.03 0.59 -6.95
C LEU A 45 6.56 1.46 -8.09
N MET A 46 7.88 1.67 -8.17
CA MET A 46 8.49 2.38 -9.29
C MET A 46 8.20 1.67 -10.61
N GLU A 47 8.34 0.33 -10.66
CA GLU A 47 7.99 -0.42 -11.86
C GLU A 47 6.50 -0.29 -12.23
N ALA A 48 5.60 -0.28 -11.24
CA ALA A 48 4.17 -0.06 -11.48
C ALA A 48 3.90 1.34 -12.05
N ALA A 49 4.64 2.35 -11.59
CA ALA A 49 4.58 3.72 -12.11
C ALA A 49 5.14 3.82 -13.54
N ASP A 50 6.22 3.11 -13.86
CA ASP A 50 6.74 3.05 -15.23
C ASP A 50 5.72 2.40 -16.17
N ARG A 51 5.07 1.30 -15.74
CA ARG A 51 3.98 0.65 -16.49
C ARG A 51 2.73 1.51 -16.62
N PHE A 52 2.53 2.50 -15.75
CA PHE A 52 1.46 3.46 -15.93
C PHE A 52 1.68 4.34 -17.17
N ALA A 53 2.95 4.60 -17.54
CA ALA A 53 3.30 5.29 -18.77
C ALA A 53 3.30 4.37 -20.01
N ASP A 54 3.63 3.08 -19.83
CA ASP A 54 3.60 2.05 -20.89
C ASP A 54 2.89 0.77 -20.41
N PRO A 55 1.58 0.60 -20.74
CA PRO A 55 0.72 -0.41 -20.15
C PRO A 55 0.99 -1.82 -20.71
N ALA A 56 2.11 -2.41 -20.29
CA ALA A 56 2.38 -3.83 -20.40
C ALA A 56 1.72 -4.61 -19.25
N GLU A 57 1.44 -5.90 -19.48
CA GLU A 57 0.93 -6.79 -18.42
C GLU A 57 1.98 -6.94 -17.30
N PRO A 58 1.62 -6.70 -16.03
CA PRO A 58 2.55 -6.83 -14.92
C PRO A 58 2.85 -8.29 -14.60
N THR A 59 4.08 -8.56 -14.15
CA THR A 59 4.53 -9.89 -13.72
C THR A 59 4.49 -10.08 -12.20
N ASP A 60 4.45 -8.97 -11.44
CA ASP A 60 4.29 -9.01 -9.99
C ASP A 60 2.87 -9.49 -9.63
N SER A 61 2.76 -10.33 -8.61
CA SER A 61 1.51 -11.01 -8.25
C SER A 61 0.41 -10.06 -7.76
N LEU A 62 0.75 -9.02 -7.00
CA LEU A 62 -0.23 -8.04 -6.52
C LEU A 62 -0.72 -7.17 -7.68
N GLN A 63 0.20 -6.76 -8.54
CA GLN A 63 -0.13 -5.99 -9.73
C GLN A 63 -0.95 -6.79 -10.75
N LEU A 64 -0.64 -8.08 -10.91
CA LEU A 64 -1.39 -9.00 -11.75
C LEU A 64 -2.81 -9.21 -11.22
N PHE A 65 -2.99 -9.33 -9.91
CA PHE A 65 -4.32 -9.37 -9.30
C PHE A 65 -5.14 -8.12 -9.65
N ALA A 66 -4.58 -6.93 -9.45
CA ALA A 66 -5.27 -5.68 -9.76
C ALA A 66 -5.56 -5.52 -11.26
N TYR A 67 -4.72 -6.09 -12.12
CA TYR A 67 -4.91 -6.11 -13.56
C TYR A 67 -6.05 -7.06 -13.99
N GLN A 68 -6.10 -8.27 -13.43
CA GLN A 68 -7.07 -9.31 -13.75
C GLN A 68 -8.44 -9.06 -13.10
N HIS A 69 -8.46 -8.51 -11.88
CA HIS A 69 -9.63 -8.31 -11.03
C HIS A 69 -9.82 -6.83 -10.62
N PRO A 70 -10.06 -5.91 -11.59
CA PRO A 70 -10.03 -4.47 -11.30
C PRO A 70 -11.14 -3.99 -10.35
N GLU A 71 -12.30 -4.65 -10.33
CA GLU A 71 -13.42 -4.29 -9.45
C GLU A 71 -13.13 -4.67 -7.99
N GLU A 72 -12.63 -5.89 -7.77
CA GLU A 72 -12.20 -6.37 -6.45
C GLU A 72 -11.05 -5.51 -5.93
N ALA A 73 -10.09 -5.19 -6.81
CA ALA A 73 -8.98 -4.32 -6.46
C ALA A 73 -9.44 -2.91 -6.03
N ALA A 74 -10.40 -2.33 -6.75
CA ALA A 74 -10.94 -1.03 -6.37
C ALA A 74 -11.63 -1.07 -4.98
N ALA A 75 -12.34 -2.14 -4.67
CA ALA A 75 -13.00 -2.32 -3.37
C ALA A 75 -11.99 -2.45 -2.23
N ASP A 76 -10.94 -3.25 -2.41
CA ASP A 76 -9.87 -3.44 -1.42
C ASP A 76 -9.09 -2.15 -1.16
N ILE A 77 -8.73 -1.40 -2.21
CA ILE A 77 -8.08 -0.08 -2.04
C ILE A 77 -9.01 0.86 -1.28
N SER A 78 -10.31 0.87 -1.60
CA SER A 78 -11.28 1.70 -0.89
C SER A 78 -11.36 1.33 0.59
N ALA A 79 -11.39 0.04 0.91
CA ALA A 79 -11.37 -0.46 2.28
C ALA A 79 -10.07 -0.08 3.00
N TRP A 80 -8.91 -0.22 2.34
CA TRP A 80 -7.61 0.19 2.88
C TRP A 80 -7.60 1.69 3.22
N VAL A 81 -8.00 2.55 2.27
CA VAL A 81 -8.08 4.01 2.48
C VAL A 81 -9.01 4.34 3.64
N HIS A 82 -10.14 3.64 3.76
CA HIS A 82 -11.08 3.85 4.85
C HIS A 82 -10.48 3.46 6.21
N ARG A 83 -9.73 2.35 6.30
CA ARG A 83 -9.01 1.96 7.52
C ARG A 83 -7.97 2.99 7.92
N CYS A 84 -7.14 3.44 6.98
CA CYS A 84 -6.08 4.43 7.25
C CYS A 84 -6.66 5.77 7.72
N ARG A 85 -7.72 6.27 7.06
CA ARG A 85 -8.39 7.53 7.46
C ARG A 85 -9.23 7.37 8.72
N GLY A 86 -9.74 6.18 9.00
CA GLY A 86 -10.46 5.87 10.23
C GLY A 86 -9.59 5.92 11.48
N HIS A 87 -8.29 5.59 11.36
CA HIS A 87 -7.32 5.78 12.44
C HIS A 87 -7.09 7.26 12.80
N ASP A 88 -7.25 8.20 11.87
CA ASP A 88 -7.11 9.64 12.15
C ASP A 88 -8.34 10.23 12.90
N CYS A 89 -9.50 9.57 12.87
CA CYS A 89 -10.74 10.12 13.47
C CYS A 89 -10.98 9.72 14.94
N SER A 90 -10.26 8.72 15.48
CA SER A 90 -10.50 8.26 16.85
C SER A 90 -9.96 9.21 17.94
N GLY A 91 -9.14 10.19 17.56
CA GLY A 91 -8.49 11.11 18.51
C GLY A 91 -9.17 12.46 18.75
N ALA A 92 -10.16 12.85 17.95
CA ALA A 92 -10.71 14.22 17.99
C ALA A 92 -11.90 14.41 18.95
N ASP A 93 -12.62 13.34 19.34
CA ASP A 93 -13.87 13.47 20.09
C ASP A 93 -13.76 13.28 21.62
N ALA A 94 -12.60 12.85 22.14
CA ALA A 94 -12.44 12.57 23.57
C ALA A 94 -12.10 13.79 24.45
N ARG A 95 -11.85 14.99 23.88
CA ARG A 95 -11.42 16.18 24.64
C ARG A 95 -12.47 17.29 24.81
N ALA A 96 -13.70 17.10 24.36
CA ALA A 96 -14.77 18.11 24.50
C ALA A 96 -15.74 17.87 25.67
N ARG A 97 -15.47 16.90 26.57
CA ARG A 97 -16.29 16.64 27.77
C ARG A 97 -15.41 16.38 28.99
N GLY A 98 -14.78 17.43 29.50
CA GLY A 98 -14.09 17.45 30.80
C GLY A 98 -14.21 18.82 31.42
#